data_AF-A0A352UL64-F1
#
_entry.id   AF-A0A352UL64-F1
#
_cell.length_a   1.000
_cell.length_b   1.000
_cell.length_c   1.000
_cell.angle_alpha   90.00
_cell.angle_beta   90.00
_cell.angle_gamma   90.00
#
_symmetry.space_group_name_H-M   'P 1'
#
loop_
_entity.id
_entity.type
_entity.pdbx_description
1 polymer ?
#
loop_
_entity_poly.entity_id
_entity_poly.type
_entity_poly.pdbx_seq_one_letter_code
_entity_poly.pdbx_strand_id
1 'polypeptide(L)'
;MKYGNREPLFHLVKRDGVSVWRAWAIRLIAFLASLVICGLIIFAIVKLNPLKVYAAMWEGAFGTNKRVWVTIRDSMALLCIGVGLAPAFKLRFWNIGAEGQILAGGIATAACMIYLKSMPTG
;
A
#
# COMPACT_ATOMS: atom_id res chain seq x y z
N MET A 1 -41.21 -26.42 33.03
CA MET A 1 -40.73 -25.30 32.21
C MET A 1 -39.36 -25.67 31.66
N LYS A 2 -39.25 -25.98 30.36
CA LYS A 2 -37.99 -26.37 29.71
C LYS A 2 -37.21 -25.11 29.32
N TYR A 3 -36.06 -24.88 29.94
CA TYR A 3 -35.11 -23.86 29.50
C TYR A 3 -34.52 -24.31 28.16
N GLY A 4 -34.79 -23.54 27.09
CA GLY A 4 -34.23 -23.81 25.77
C GLY A 4 -32.75 -23.44 25.72
N ASN A 5 -31.88 -24.44 25.62
CA ASN A 5 -30.47 -24.28 25.30
C ASN A 5 -30.33 -23.57 23.96
N ARG A 6 -29.98 -22.28 23.98
CA ARG A 6 -29.50 -21.57 22.78
C ARG A 6 -27.99 -21.58 22.80
N GLU A 7 -27.42 -22.61 22.18
CA GLU A 7 -25.99 -22.63 21.89
C GLU A 7 -25.71 -21.56 20.80
N PRO A 8 -24.64 -20.77 20.91
CA PRO A 8 -24.32 -19.74 19.93
C PRO A 8 -23.94 -20.39 18.58
N LEU A 9 -24.66 -20.03 17.51
CA LEU A 9 -24.46 -20.52 16.14
C LEU A 9 -23.04 -20.29 15.58
N PHE A 10 -22.31 -19.33 16.12
CA PHE A 10 -20.96 -19.00 15.68
C PHE A 10 -19.96 -19.27 16.82
N HIS A 11 -19.33 -20.44 16.75
CA HIS A 11 -18.19 -20.77 17.60
C HIS A 11 -16.94 -20.13 16.97
N LEU A 12 -16.57 -18.95 17.45
CA LEU A 12 -15.33 -18.28 17.06
C LEU A 12 -14.14 -19.02 17.69
N VAL A 13 -13.67 -20.07 17.04
CA VAL A 13 -12.43 -20.75 17.43
C VAL A 13 -11.25 -19.94 16.89
N LYS A 14 -10.34 -19.54 17.78
CA LYS A 14 -9.05 -18.95 17.41
C LYS A 14 -8.35 -19.94 16.48
N ARG A 15 -8.22 -19.59 15.19
CA ARG A 15 -7.57 -20.47 14.21
C ARG A 15 -6.16 -20.79 14.71
N ASP A 16 -5.90 -22.08 14.94
CA ASP A 16 -4.56 -22.58 15.25
C ASP A 16 -3.58 -22.05 14.20
N GLY A 17 -2.44 -21.57 14.69
CA GLY A 17 -1.47 -20.80 13.91
C GLY A 17 -1.18 -21.48 12.57
N VAL A 18 -1.33 -20.73 11.48
CA VAL A 18 -0.88 -21.19 10.16
C VAL A 18 0.58 -21.61 10.31
N SER A 19 0.89 -22.86 9.97
CA SER A 19 2.26 -23.36 10.09
C SER A 19 3.22 -22.41 9.36
N VAL A 20 4.36 -22.12 9.98
CA VAL A 20 5.32 -21.13 9.47
C VAL A 20 5.66 -21.42 8.00
N TRP A 21 5.79 -22.70 7.64
CA TRP A 21 5.98 -23.15 6.26
C TRP A 21 4.84 -22.75 5.31
N ARG A 22 3.58 -22.98 5.70
CA ARG A 22 2.42 -22.53 4.91
C ARG A 22 2.38 -21.01 4.78
N ALA A 23 2.72 -20.28 5.83
CA ALA A 23 2.77 -18.82 5.78
C ALA A 23 3.84 -18.32 4.79
N TRP A 24 5.02 -18.94 4.78
CA TRP A 24 6.08 -18.63 3.81
C TRP A 24 5.69 -19.01 2.37
N ALA A 25 5.07 -20.18 2.18
CA ALA A 25 4.58 -20.61 0.87
C ALA A 25 3.56 -19.63 0.29
N ILE A 26 2.60 -19.17 1.11
CA ILE A 26 1.60 -18.17 0.69
C ILE A 26 2.28 -16.87 0.27
N ARG A 27 3.25 -16.37 1.04
CA ARG A 27 4.01 -15.14 0.70
C ARG A 27 4.78 -15.29 -0.61
N LEU A 28 5.43 -16.43 -0.82
CA LEU A 28 6.20 -16.70 -2.03
C LEU A 28 5.29 -16.77 -3.26
N ILE A 29 4.16 -17.48 -3.16
CA ILE A 29 3.17 -17.56 -4.24
C ILE A 29 2.61 -16.18 -4.55
N ALA A 30 2.25 -15.39 -3.53
CA ALA A 30 1.75 -14.03 -3.72
C ALA A 30 2.78 -13.13 -4.40
N PHE A 31 4.05 -13.23 -4.02
CA PHE A 31 5.14 -12.49 -4.65
C PHE A 31 5.31 -12.87 -6.13
N LEU A 32 5.36 -14.17 -6.45
CA LEU A 32 5.48 -14.64 -7.83
C LEU A 32 4.27 -14.25 -8.67
N ALA A 33 3.05 -14.38 -8.13
CA ALA A 33 1.84 -13.95 -8.81
C ALA A 33 1.87 -12.44 -9.10
N SER A 34 2.34 -11.62 -8.15
CA SER A 34 2.51 -10.18 -8.37
C SER A 34 3.48 -9.88 -9.51
N LEU A 35 4.61 -10.58 -9.60
CA LEU A 35 5.55 -10.44 -10.73
C LEU A 35 4.86 -10.78 -12.06
N VAL A 36 4.14 -11.90 -12.14
CA VAL A 36 3.46 -12.30 -13.39
C VAL A 36 2.42 -11.26 -13.80
N ILE A 37 1.59 -10.80 -12.86
CA ILE A 37 0.54 -9.81 -13.12
C ILE A 37 1.14 -8.47 -13.56
N CYS A 38 2.15 -7.97 -12.84
CA CYS A 38 2.84 -6.74 -13.20
C CYS A 38 3.48 -6.85 -14.59
N GLY A 39 4.11 -7.98 -14.92
CA GLY A 39 4.73 -8.21 -16.21
C GLY A 39 3.70 -8.21 -17.34
N LEU A 40 2.55 -8.83 -17.11
CA LEU A 40 1.43 -8.83 -18.05
C LEU A 40 0.90 -7.40 -18.31
N ILE A 41 0.73 -6.61 -17.24
CA ILE A 41 0.26 -5.22 -17.34
C ILE A 41 1.27 -4.36 -18.11
N ILE A 42 2.56 -4.48 -17.79
CA ILE A 42 3.64 -3.75 -18.48
C ILE A 42 3.64 -4.12 -19.96
N PHE A 43 3.53 -5.41 -20.28
CA PHE A 43 3.46 -5.86 -21.66
C PHE A 43 2.23 -5.31 -22.39
N ALA A 44 1.07 -5.30 -21.73
CA ALA A 44 -0.18 -4.79 -22.31
C ALA A 44 -0.12 -3.28 -22.62
N ILE A 45 0.50 -2.47 -21.75
CA ILE A 45 0.55 -1.01 -21.89
C ILE A 45 1.72 -0.58 -22.77
N VAL A 46 2.93 -1.06 -22.46
CA VAL A 46 4.18 -0.54 -23.04
C VAL A 46 4.59 -1.34 -24.28
N LYS A 47 4.01 -2.53 -24.51
CA LYS A 47 4.36 -3.46 -25.61
C LYS A 47 5.84 -3.87 -25.67
N LEU A 48 6.60 -3.59 -24.60
CA LEU A 48 7.98 -4.04 -24.43
C LEU A 48 7.99 -5.42 -23.78
N ASN A 49 9.01 -6.22 -24.10
CA ASN A 49 9.19 -7.53 -23.48
C ASN A 49 9.39 -7.37 -21.97
N PRO A 50 8.53 -7.93 -21.11
CA PRO A 50 8.56 -7.71 -19.66
C PRO A 50 9.87 -8.15 -19.02
N LEU A 51 10.53 -9.17 -19.58
CA LEU A 51 11.86 -9.60 -19.14
C LEU A 51 12.91 -8.49 -19.27
N LYS A 52 12.87 -7.69 -20.35
CA LYS A 52 13.79 -6.55 -20.53
C LYS A 52 13.48 -5.44 -19.53
N VAL A 53 12.21 -5.21 -19.22
CA VAL A 53 11.81 -4.21 -18.22
C VAL A 53 12.31 -4.61 -16.84
N TYR A 54 12.16 -5.88 -16.45
CA TYR A 54 12.72 -6.38 -15.19
C TYR A 54 14.25 -6.33 -15.14
N ALA A 55 14.93 -6.65 -16.25
CA ALA A 55 16.38 -6.50 -16.32
C ALA A 55 16.81 -5.03 -16.17
N ALA A 56 16.12 -4.10 -16.82
CA ALA A 56 16.38 -2.68 -16.70
C ALA A 56 16.08 -2.14 -15.29
N MET A 57 15.04 -2.63 -14.63
CA MET A 57 14.75 -2.30 -13.21
C MET A 57 15.86 -2.82 -12.29
N TRP A 58 16.34 -4.04 -12.53
CA TRP A 58 17.43 -4.62 -11.76
C TRP A 58 18.73 -3.83 -11.94
N GLU A 59 19.07 -3.46 -13.17
CA GLU A 59 20.24 -2.61 -13.47
C GLU A 59 20.06 -1.16 -12.98
N GLY A 60 18.82 -0.67 -12.94
CA GLY A 60 18.48 0.63 -12.35
C GLY A 60 18.71 0.66 -10.83
N ALA A 61 18.38 -0.43 -10.13
CA ALA A 61 18.58 -0.54 -8.68
C ALA A 61 20.02 -0.92 -8.31
N PHE A 62 20.61 -1.89 -9.02
CA PHE A 62 21.88 -2.53 -8.65
C PHE A 62 23.04 -2.32 -9.62
N GLY A 63 22.83 -1.66 -10.77
CA GLY A 63 23.85 -1.58 -11.83
C GLY A 63 25.10 -0.75 -11.50
N THR A 64 25.11 0.02 -10.40
CA THR A 64 26.30 0.77 -9.97
C THR A 64 26.29 0.95 -8.46
N ASN A 65 27.46 0.97 -7.82
CA ASN A 65 27.59 1.23 -6.37
C ASN A 65 26.80 2.46 -5.91
N LYS A 66 26.83 3.55 -6.68
CA LYS A 66 26.04 4.76 -6.36
C LYS A 66 24.53 4.51 -6.39
N ARG A 67 24.02 3.74 -7.36
CA ARG A 67 22.60 3.40 -7.48
C ARG A 67 22.14 2.51 -6.34
N VAL A 68 22.96 1.51 -5.97
CA VAL A 68 22.72 0.65 -4.81
C VAL A 68 22.60 1.48 -3.53
N TRP A 69 23.54 2.41 -3.30
CA TRP A 69 23.49 3.28 -2.13
C TRP A 69 22.25 4.16 -2.09
N VAL A 70 21.83 4.68 -3.25
CA VAL A 70 20.58 5.45 -3.37
C VAL A 70 19.39 4.55 -3.02
N THR A 71 19.30 3.35 -3.59
CA THR A 71 18.21 2.40 -3.31
C THR A 71 18.15 2.03 -1.83
N ILE A 72 19.29 1.75 -1.19
CA ILE A 72 19.35 1.45 0.25
C ILE A 72 18.88 2.64 1.07
N ARG A 73 19.42 3.84 0.79
CA ARG A 73 19.04 5.06 1.51
C ARG A 73 17.54 5.33 1.41
N ASP A 74 16.99 5.24 0.20
CA ASP A 74 15.57 5.49 -0.04
C ASP A 74 14.71 4.40 0.64
N SER A 75 15.16 3.14 0.63
CA SER A 75 14.51 2.04 1.36
C SER A 75 14.52 2.25 2.87
N MET A 76 15.63 2.73 3.45
CA MET A 76 15.74 3.06 4.87
C MET A 76 14.79 4.20 5.24
N ALA A 77 14.69 5.24 4.40
CA ALA A 77 13.75 6.32 4.63
C ALA A 77 12.29 5.83 4.63
N LEU A 78 11.92 4.98 3.66
CA LEU A 78 10.59 4.37 3.60
C LEU A 78 10.31 3.46 4.80
N LEU A 79 11.31 2.72 5.29
CA LEU A 79 11.20 1.92 6.51
C LEU A 79 10.95 2.79 7.74
N CYS A 80 11.70 3.88 7.91
CA CYS A 80 11.48 4.83 9.00
C CYS A 80 10.07 5.43 8.97
N ILE A 81 9.58 5.80 7.77
CA ILE A 81 8.20 6.30 7.58
C ILE A 81 7.19 5.21 7.95
N GLY A 82 7.40 3.97 7.50
CA GLY A 82 6.53 2.84 7.82
C GLY A 82 6.46 2.54 9.32
N VAL A 83 7.60 2.59 10.02
CA VAL A 83 7.67 2.44 11.48
C VAL A 83 6.93 3.59 12.17
N GLY A 84 7.09 4.84 11.68
CA GLY A 84 6.34 6.00 12.18
C GLY A 84 4.83 5.92 11.94
N LEU A 85 4.38 5.29 10.86
CA LEU A 85 2.96 5.06 10.57
C LEU A 85 2.35 3.89 11.37
N ALA A 86 3.14 2.93 11.85
CA ALA A 86 2.62 1.75 12.54
C ALA A 86 1.77 2.10 13.79
N PRO A 87 2.14 3.06 14.65
CA PRO A 87 1.27 3.57 15.71
C PRO A 87 -0.01 4.23 15.19
N ALA A 88 0.06 4.98 14.09
CA ALA A 88 -1.09 5.66 13.50
C ALA A 88 -2.16 4.67 12.99
N PHE A 89 -1.74 3.58 12.36
CA PHE A 89 -2.64 2.50 11.96
C PHE A 89 -3.24 1.76 13.16
N LYS A 90 -2.47 1.59 14.25
CA LYS A 90 -2.97 0.98 15.50
C LYS A 90 -4.07 1.83 16.15
N LEU A 91 -3.99 3.15 16.01
CA LEU A 91 -5.01 4.09 16.49
C LEU A 91 -6.22 4.22 15.54
N ARG A 92 -6.25 3.46 14.43
CA ARG A 92 -7.28 3.52 13.37
C ARG A 92 -7.46 4.92 12.76
N PHE A 93 -6.47 5.81 12.92
CA PHE A 93 -6.43 7.08 12.20
C PHE A 93 -5.98 6.81 10.77
N TRP A 94 -6.95 6.52 9.91
CA TRP A 94 -6.72 6.50 8.47
C TRP A 94 -6.53 7.94 8.00
N ASN A 95 -5.30 8.44 8.05
CA ASN A 95 -4.95 9.62 7.25
C ASN A 95 -5.22 9.25 5.79
N ILE A 96 -5.98 10.09 5.08
CA ILE A 96 -6.27 9.94 3.64
C ILE A 96 -4.99 9.96 2.77
N GLY A 97 -3.84 10.25 3.40
CA GLY A 97 -2.55 10.48 2.76
C GLY A 97 -2.31 11.99 2.61
N ALA A 98 -1.05 12.42 2.71
CA ALA A 98 -0.69 13.82 2.49
C ALA A 98 -1.17 14.31 1.12
N GLU A 99 -1.10 13.44 0.08
CA GLU A 99 -1.62 13.74 -1.26
C GLU A 99 -3.12 14.03 -1.27
N GLY A 100 -3.92 13.24 -0.55
CA GLY A 100 -5.36 13.46 -0.48
C GLY A 100 -5.74 14.68 0.37
N GLN A 101 -4.95 15.03 1.38
CA GLN A 101 -5.10 16.28 2.13
C GLN A 101 -4.78 17.51 1.26
N ILE A 102 -3.71 17.44 0.46
CA ILE A 102 -3.34 18.50 -0.49
C ILE A 102 -4.43 18.66 -1.55
N LEU A 103 -4.92 17.56 -2.13
CA LEU A 103 -5.98 17.60 -3.13
C LEU A 103 -7.29 18.15 -2.55
N ALA A 104 -7.70 17.69 -1.38
CA ALA A 104 -8.90 18.19 -0.70
C ALA A 104 -8.78 19.67 -0.35
N GLY A 105 -7.61 20.12 0.12
CA GLY A 105 -7.32 21.53 0.37
C GLY A 105 -7.34 22.38 -0.91
N GLY A 106 -6.82 21.85 -2.01
CA GLY A 106 -6.89 22.49 -3.33
C GLY A 106 -8.33 22.65 -3.83
N ILE A 107 -9.14 21.60 -3.74
CA ILE A 107 -10.56 21.62 -4.11
C ILE A 107 -11.33 22.60 -3.23
N ALA A 108 -11.10 22.59 -1.91
CA ALA A 108 -11.73 23.53 -0.98
C ALA A 108 -11.38 24.98 -1.33
N THR A 109 -10.11 25.26 -1.64
CA THR A 109 -9.66 26.59 -2.04
C THR A 109 -10.30 27.03 -3.37
N ALA A 110 -10.37 26.13 -4.36
CA ALA A 110 -11.03 26.41 -5.63
C ALA A 110 -12.54 26.67 -5.46
N ALA A 111 -13.22 25.88 -4.62
CA ALA A 111 -14.62 26.10 -4.27
C ALA A 111 -14.82 27.45 -3.59
N CYS A 112 -13.96 27.80 -2.63
CA CYS A 112 -13.99 29.10 -1.98
C CYS A 112 -13.81 30.25 -2.98
N MET A 113 -12.83 30.17 -3.90
CA MET A 113 -12.63 31.20 -4.93
C MET A 113 -13.85 31.40 -5.84
N ILE A 114 -14.62 30.34 -6.11
CA ILE A 114 -15.81 30.42 -6.97
C ILE A 114 -17.01 30.97 -6.20
N TYR A 115 -17.28 30.44 -5.00
CA TYR A 115 -18.50 30.75 -4.24
C TYR A 115 -18.37 31.97 -3.32
N LEU A 116 -17.17 32.27 -2.80
CA LEU A 116 -16.91 33.45 -1.97
C LEU A 116 -16.44 34.65 -2.79
N LYS A 117 -16.50 34.57 -4.13
CA LYS A 117 -16.14 35.65 -5.06
C LYS A 117 -16.90 36.95 -4.81
N SER A 118 -18.10 36.88 -4.22
CA SER A 118 -18.94 38.05 -3.92
C SER A 118 -18.85 38.54 -2.48
N MET A 119 -17.92 38.04 -1.66
CA MET A 119 -17.69 38.61 -0.32
C MET A 119 -16.92 39.93 -0.43
N PRO A 120 -17.29 40.97 0.34
CA PRO A 120 -16.57 42.23 0.34
C PRO A 120 -15.14 42.00 0.81
N THR A 121 -14.17 42.25 -0.07
CA THR A 121 -12.79 42.46 0.34
C THR A 121 -12.73 43.84 0.98
N GLY A 122 -12.54 43.88 2.30
CA GLY A 122 -12.26 45.12 3.03
C GLY A 122 -10.96 45.78 2.60
#